data_AF-A0A2E9MKA5-F1
#
_entry.id   AF-A0A2E9MKA5-F1
#
_cell.length_a   1.000
_cell.length_b   1.000
_cell.length_c   1.000
_cell.angle_alpha   90.00
_cell.angle_beta   90.00
_cell.angle_gamma   90.00
#
_symmetry.space_group_name_H-M   'P 1'
#
loop_
_entity.id
_entity.type
_entity.pdbx_description
1 polymer ?
#
loop_
_entity_poly.entity_id
_entity_poly.type
_entity_poly.pdbx_seq_one_letter_code
_entity_poly.pdbx_strand_id
1 'polypeptide(L)'
;MFKVTPIIVITAAAMKEEEEILRKISDAYLKKPVSKAQLVAELVRFLPHDEVEQDQAVTAPGVDRHWSPEELLEEQRAELPELQKLLADSVSIWQELSETLTINDIEIFASQMQGAGHRFGFVPLENWGERLATQAALFGMASLPVTLGEFQQVQQDLDTLIGA
;
A
#
# COMPACT_ATOMS: atom_id res chain seq x y z
N MET A 1 -12.30 17.66 -35.63
CA MET A 1 -12.73 16.41 -34.99
C MET A 1 -12.67 16.64 -33.49
N PHE A 2 -13.82 16.84 -32.83
CA PHE A 2 -13.85 17.22 -31.42
C PHE A 2 -13.36 16.04 -30.57
N LYS A 3 -12.27 16.22 -29.83
CA LYS A 3 -11.87 15.25 -28.79
C LYS A 3 -12.95 15.31 -27.70
N VAL A 4 -13.68 14.22 -27.53
CA VAL A 4 -14.60 14.05 -26.41
C VAL A 4 -13.73 13.87 -25.18
N THR A 5 -13.62 14.90 -24.33
CA THR A 5 -12.89 14.79 -23.07
C THR A 5 -13.82 14.14 -22.05
N PRO A 6 -13.47 12.96 -21.49
CA PRO A 6 -14.29 12.30 -20.50
C PRO A 6 -14.40 13.16 -19.23
N ILE A 7 -15.60 13.33 -18.69
CA ILE A 7 -15.90 14.13 -17.49
C ILE A 7 -16.28 13.20 -16.35
N ILE A 8 -15.50 13.22 -15.26
CA ILE A 8 -15.80 12.51 -14.01
C ILE A 8 -16.21 13.55 -12.95
N VAL A 9 -17.42 13.43 -12.41
CA VAL A 9 -17.95 14.34 -11.39
C VAL A 9 -17.77 13.74 -10.00
N ILE A 10 -17.19 14.50 -9.07
CA ILE A 10 -17.02 14.10 -7.67
C ILE A 10 -17.78 15.07 -6.74
N THR A 11 -18.80 14.60 -6.04
CA THR A 11 -19.62 15.45 -5.14
C THR A 11 -19.90 14.83 -3.78
N ALA A 12 -20.06 15.68 -2.76
CA ALA A 12 -20.26 15.28 -1.36
C ALA A 12 -21.70 14.91 -1.01
N ALA A 13 -22.67 15.54 -1.68
CA ALA A 13 -24.09 15.26 -1.52
C ALA A 13 -24.80 15.82 -2.75
N ALA A 14 -25.37 14.95 -3.57
CA ALA A 14 -26.35 15.31 -4.58
C ALA A 14 -27.68 14.70 -4.17
N MET A 15 -28.78 15.45 -4.31
CA MET A 15 -30.12 14.86 -4.20
C MET A 15 -30.32 13.84 -5.33
N LYS A 16 -31.22 12.85 -5.17
CA LYS A 16 -31.42 11.80 -6.19
C LYS A 16 -31.69 12.35 -7.59
N GLU A 17 -32.42 13.46 -7.67
CA GLU A 17 -32.72 14.17 -8.91
C GLU A 17 -31.47 14.80 -9.54
N GLU A 18 -30.57 15.38 -8.72
CA GLU A 18 -29.29 15.93 -9.16
C GLU A 18 -28.33 14.83 -9.61
N GLU A 19 -28.30 13.69 -8.92
CA GLU A 19 -27.50 12.53 -9.35
C GLU A 19 -27.92 12.04 -10.74
N GLU A 20 -29.22 11.99 -11.01
CA GLU A 20 -29.74 11.56 -12.31
C GLU A 20 -29.39 12.53 -13.44
N ILE A 21 -29.38 13.84 -13.15
CA ILE A 21 -28.93 14.87 -14.10
C ILE A 21 -27.42 14.73 -14.34
N LEU A 22 -26.63 14.62 -13.27
CA LEU A 22 -25.18 14.49 -13.34
C LEU A 22 -24.75 13.26 -14.14
N ARG A 23 -25.41 12.12 -13.95
CA ARG A 23 -25.18 10.90 -14.74
C ARG A 23 -25.51 11.04 -16.23
N LYS A 24 -26.38 11.97 -16.62
CA LYS A 24 -26.72 12.23 -18.03
C LYS A 24 -25.71 13.14 -18.74
N ILE A 25 -25.00 13.97 -17.99
CA ILE A 25 -24.06 14.97 -18.53
C ILE A 25 -22.58 14.63 -18.31
N SER A 26 -22.29 13.57 -17.56
CA SER A 26 -20.94 13.11 -17.25
C SER A 26 -20.77 11.65 -17.62
N ASP A 27 -19.52 11.25 -17.90
CA ASP A 27 -19.17 9.88 -18.25
C ASP A 27 -19.07 8.99 -17.01
N ALA A 28 -18.73 9.58 -15.85
CA ALA A 28 -18.75 8.91 -14.56
C ALA A 28 -19.09 9.85 -13.41
N TYR A 29 -19.66 9.27 -12.35
CA TYR A 29 -20.08 9.97 -11.14
C TYR A 29 -19.57 9.22 -9.92
N LEU A 30 -18.83 9.92 -9.06
CA LEU A 30 -18.29 9.40 -7.80
C LEU A 30 -18.82 10.22 -6.62
N LYS A 31 -19.34 9.53 -5.61
CA LYS A 31 -19.87 10.13 -4.39
C LYS A 31 -18.80 10.11 -3.30
N LYS A 32 -18.55 11.26 -2.64
CA LYS A 32 -17.59 11.32 -1.54
C LYS A 32 -18.07 10.53 -0.30
N PRO A 33 -17.14 10.00 0.51
CA PRO A 33 -15.68 10.02 0.32
C PRO A 33 -15.26 9.08 -0.83
N VAL A 34 -14.36 9.55 -1.68
CA VAL A 34 -13.81 8.78 -2.80
C VAL A 34 -12.37 8.40 -2.45
N SER A 35 -12.05 7.11 -2.52
CA SER A 35 -10.67 6.63 -2.33
C SER A 35 -9.84 6.77 -3.61
N LYS A 36 -8.52 6.80 -3.48
CA LYS A 36 -7.57 6.80 -4.60
C LYS A 36 -7.85 5.61 -5.54
N ALA A 37 -8.07 4.42 -4.99
CA ALA A 37 -8.41 3.22 -5.76
C ALA A 37 -9.70 3.37 -6.58
N GLN A 38 -10.77 3.95 -5.98
CA GLN A 38 -12.03 4.19 -6.69
C GLN A 38 -11.86 5.18 -7.83
N LEU A 39 -11.07 6.24 -7.64
CA LEU A 39 -10.80 7.22 -8.69
C LEU A 39 -9.94 6.62 -9.81
N VAL A 40 -8.89 5.86 -9.47
CA VAL A 40 -8.03 5.18 -10.44
C VAL A 40 -8.84 4.18 -11.27
N ALA A 41 -9.72 3.39 -10.64
CA ALA A 41 -10.58 2.44 -11.34
C ALA A 41 -11.48 3.14 -12.38
N GLU A 42 -12.02 4.31 -12.09
CA GLU A 42 -12.79 5.08 -13.07
C GLU A 42 -11.91 5.70 -14.16
N LEU A 43 -10.71 6.19 -13.82
CA LEU A 43 -9.80 6.78 -14.81
C LEU A 43 -9.29 5.75 -15.83
N VAL A 44 -9.01 4.52 -15.40
CA VAL A 44 -8.58 3.40 -16.28
C VAL A 44 -9.62 3.10 -17.36
N ARG A 45 -10.92 3.32 -17.09
CA ARG A 45 -12.00 3.09 -18.07
C ARG A 45 -11.99 4.07 -19.23
N PHE A 46 -11.40 5.25 -19.05
CA PHE A 46 -11.43 6.33 -20.04
C PHE A 46 -10.06 6.69 -20.61
N LEU A 47 -8.98 6.36 -19.91
CA LEU A 47 -7.62 6.60 -20.37
C LEU A 47 -7.10 5.37 -21.13
N PRO A 48 -6.43 5.58 -22.29
CA PRO A 48 -5.67 4.52 -22.92
C PRO A 48 -4.59 4.07 -21.93
N HIS A 49 -4.67 2.82 -21.53
CA HIS A 49 -3.69 2.15 -20.69
C HIS A 49 -3.22 0.91 -21.45
N ASP A 50 -1.92 0.67 -21.41
CA ASP A 50 -1.40 -0.64 -21.75
C ASP A 50 -1.51 -1.49 -20.49
N GLU A 51 -2.13 -2.66 -20.59
CA GLU A 51 -1.96 -3.71 -19.59
C GLU A 51 -0.48 -4.11 -19.64
N VAL A 52 0.33 -3.42 -18.85
CA VAL A 52 1.62 -3.98 -18.48
C VAL A 52 1.26 -5.17 -17.63
N GLU A 53 1.46 -6.38 -18.17
CA GLU A 53 1.72 -7.56 -17.35
C GLU A 53 2.91 -7.21 -16.46
N GLN A 54 2.65 -6.48 -15.38
CA GLN A 54 3.37 -6.72 -14.16
C GLN A 54 3.15 -8.19 -13.91
N ASP A 55 4.25 -8.91 -13.77
CA ASP A 55 4.30 -10.32 -13.45
C ASP A 55 3.57 -10.49 -12.10
N GLN A 56 2.25 -10.55 -12.18
CA GLN A 56 1.34 -10.57 -11.06
C GLN A 56 1.32 -12.00 -10.57
N ALA A 57 2.32 -12.33 -9.77
CA ALA A 57 2.06 -13.08 -8.56
C ALA A 57 1.20 -12.22 -7.61
N VAL A 58 0.01 -11.78 -8.07
CA VAL A 58 -1.07 -11.29 -7.21
C VAL A 58 -1.70 -12.53 -6.60
N THR A 59 -0.98 -13.10 -5.64
CA THR A 59 -1.62 -13.88 -4.60
C THR A 59 -2.40 -12.91 -3.75
N ALA A 60 -3.70 -13.20 -3.59
CA ALA A 60 -4.64 -12.44 -2.78
C ALA A 60 -4.04 -11.94 -1.45
N PRO A 61 -4.43 -10.75 -0.97
CA PRO A 61 -3.97 -10.25 0.32
C PRO A 61 -4.49 -11.19 1.41
N GLY A 62 -3.58 -11.87 2.10
CA GLY A 62 -3.90 -12.64 3.30
C GLY A 62 -3.76 -14.16 3.23
N VAL A 63 -2.91 -14.72 2.37
CA VAL A 63 -2.44 -16.10 2.59
C VAL A 63 -1.07 -16.02 3.25
N ASP A 64 -0.96 -16.55 4.46
CA ASP A 64 0.30 -16.88 5.13
C ASP A 64 1.19 -17.69 4.16
N ARG A 65 2.00 -16.99 3.35
CA ARG A 65 3.16 -17.63 2.75
C ARG A 65 4.06 -17.96 3.92
N HIS A 66 4.24 -19.26 4.17
CA HIS A 66 5.18 -19.76 5.17
C HIS A 66 6.59 -19.47 4.67
N TRP A 67 7.01 -18.22 4.83
CA TRP A 67 8.36 -17.78 4.49
C TRP A 67 9.35 -18.55 5.34
N SER A 68 10.42 -19.04 4.70
CA SER A 68 11.48 -19.77 5.37
C SER A 68 12.81 -19.04 5.21
N PRO A 69 13.59 -18.87 6.30
CA PRO A 69 14.96 -18.33 6.25
C PRO A 69 15.88 -18.95 5.20
N GLU A 70 15.62 -20.22 4.86
CA GLU A 70 16.36 -21.03 3.90
C GLU A 70 16.21 -20.54 2.45
N GLU A 71 15.21 -19.71 2.17
CA GLU A 71 14.95 -19.10 0.86
C GLU A 71 15.89 -17.91 0.58
N LEU A 72 16.60 -17.41 1.59
CA LEU A 72 17.52 -16.29 1.44
C LEU A 72 18.80 -16.71 0.71
N LEU A 73 19.16 -15.92 -0.30
CA LEU A 73 20.43 -16.06 -0.99
C LEU A 73 21.60 -15.71 -0.05
N GLU A 74 22.79 -16.27 -0.29
CA GLU A 74 23.98 -15.98 0.53
C GLU A 74 24.31 -14.48 0.59
N GLU A 75 24.13 -13.77 -0.53
CA GLU A 75 24.29 -12.31 -0.62
C GLU A 75 23.29 -11.55 0.27
N GLN A 76 22.02 -11.97 0.28
CA GLN A 76 20.98 -11.37 1.11
C GLN A 76 21.23 -11.62 2.59
N ARG A 77 21.69 -12.84 2.96
CA ARG A 77 22.07 -13.18 4.34
C ARG A 77 23.22 -12.33 4.84
N ALA A 78 24.20 -12.04 3.99
CA ALA A 78 25.34 -11.18 4.33
C ALA A 78 24.93 -9.71 4.59
N GLU A 79 23.84 -9.27 3.98
CA GLU A 79 23.33 -7.90 4.10
C GLU A 79 22.22 -7.72 5.15
N LEU A 80 21.76 -8.79 5.81
CA LEU A 80 20.76 -8.70 6.91
C LEU A 80 21.15 -7.71 8.03
N PRO A 81 22.42 -7.57 8.44
CA PRO A 81 22.81 -6.53 9.40
C PRO A 81 22.56 -5.10 8.91
N GLU A 82 22.63 -4.86 7.59
CA GLU A 82 22.26 -3.57 7.01
C GLU A 82 20.76 -3.33 7.12
N LEU A 83 19.94 -4.34 6.86
CA LEU A 83 18.50 -4.28 7.06
C LEU A 83 18.13 -4.03 8.53
N GLN A 84 18.81 -4.70 9.46
CA GLN A 84 18.61 -4.50 10.90
C GLN A 84 18.89 -3.05 11.30
N LYS A 85 20.00 -2.48 10.79
CA LYS A 85 20.33 -1.08 11.01
C LYS A 85 19.27 -0.13 10.42
N LEU A 86 18.81 -0.40 9.20
CA LEU A 86 17.76 0.40 8.55
C LEU A 86 16.46 0.41 9.38
N LEU A 87 16.06 -0.75 9.91
CA LEU A 87 14.89 -0.87 10.78
C LEU A 87 15.09 -0.15 12.11
N ALA A 88 16.28 -0.23 12.71
CA ALA A 88 16.62 0.47 13.94
C ALA A 88 16.57 2.01 13.75
N ASP A 89 17.13 2.51 12.64
CA ASP A 89 17.11 3.93 12.28
C ASP A 89 15.67 4.43 12.00
N SER A 90 14.78 3.53 11.60
CA SER A 90 13.37 3.81 11.29
C SER A 90 12.46 3.87 12.52
N VAL A 91 12.93 3.45 13.71
CA VAL A 91 12.10 3.39 14.93
C VAL A 91 11.52 4.75 15.30
N SER A 92 12.30 5.83 15.20
CA SER A 92 11.81 7.17 15.54
C SER A 92 10.71 7.64 14.58
N ILE A 93 10.84 7.33 13.29
CA ILE A 93 9.82 7.65 12.29
C ILE A 93 8.54 6.85 12.58
N TRP A 94 8.68 5.55 12.86
CA TRP A 94 7.56 4.69 13.23
C TRP A 94 6.81 5.19 14.48
N GLN A 95 7.53 5.67 15.51
CA GLN A 95 6.93 6.24 16.72
C GLN A 95 6.08 7.48 16.39
N GLU A 96 6.64 8.41 15.62
CA GLU A 96 5.92 9.62 15.18
C GLU A 96 4.66 9.27 14.37
N LEU A 97 4.77 8.32 13.42
CA LEU A 97 3.64 7.88 12.61
C LEU A 97 2.57 7.15 13.44
N SER A 98 2.98 6.45 14.49
CA SER A 98 2.05 5.76 15.41
C SER A 98 1.22 6.73 16.25
N GLU A 99 1.76 7.92 16.55
CA GLU A 99 1.06 8.97 17.28
C GLU A 99 0.21 9.86 16.37
N THR A 100 0.74 10.23 15.21
CA THR A 100 0.14 11.23 14.31
C THR A 100 -0.83 10.63 13.28
N LEU A 101 -0.63 9.36 12.91
CA LEU A 101 -1.42 8.61 11.93
C LEU A 101 -1.62 9.34 10.59
N THR A 102 -0.59 10.05 10.11
CA THR A 102 -0.64 10.76 8.83
C THR A 102 -0.60 9.78 7.65
N ILE A 103 -1.73 9.60 6.98
CA ILE A 103 -1.91 8.55 5.95
C ILE A 103 -0.87 8.62 4.83
N ASN A 104 -0.53 9.82 4.34
CA ASN A 104 0.46 9.96 3.27
C ASN A 104 1.85 9.52 3.73
N ASP A 105 2.25 9.89 4.95
CA ASP A 105 3.58 9.53 5.46
C ASP A 105 3.64 8.04 5.81
N ILE A 106 2.53 7.46 6.28
CA ILE A 106 2.37 6.02 6.44
C ILE A 106 2.50 5.30 5.08
N GLU A 107 1.85 5.78 4.01
CA GLU A 107 1.97 5.17 2.67
C GLU A 107 3.43 5.18 2.18
N ILE A 108 4.13 6.31 2.38
CA ILE A 108 5.54 6.48 2.02
C ILE A 108 6.42 5.52 2.83
N PHE A 109 6.26 5.51 4.16
CA PHE A 109 7.02 4.66 5.06
C PHE A 109 6.81 3.17 4.75
N ALA A 110 5.56 2.75 4.57
CA ALA A 110 5.18 1.40 4.23
C ALA A 110 5.80 0.93 2.91
N SER A 111 5.77 1.79 1.88
CA SER A 111 6.37 1.49 0.57
C SER A 111 7.90 1.35 0.66
N GLN A 112 8.56 2.17 1.48
CA GLN A 112 10.01 2.05 1.72
C GLN A 112 10.36 0.73 2.41
N MET A 113 9.60 0.36 3.44
CA MET A 113 9.80 -0.90 4.15
C MET A 113 9.51 -2.11 3.26
N GLN A 114 8.45 -2.06 2.44
CA GLN A 114 8.18 -3.08 1.44
C GLN A 114 9.36 -3.27 0.50
N GLY A 115 9.88 -2.18 -0.07
CA GLY A 115 11.04 -2.22 -0.98
C GLY A 115 12.31 -2.73 -0.32
N ALA A 116 12.54 -2.39 0.96
CA ALA A 116 13.64 -2.94 1.73
C ALA A 116 13.48 -4.46 1.93
N GLY A 117 12.30 -4.93 2.36
CA GLY A 117 12.00 -6.36 2.51
C GLY A 117 12.26 -7.12 1.21
N HIS A 118 11.77 -6.61 0.09
CA HIS A 118 12.00 -7.19 -1.23
C HIS A 118 13.49 -7.24 -1.60
N ARG A 119 14.22 -6.12 -1.44
CA ARG A 119 15.65 -6.02 -1.76
C ARG A 119 16.48 -7.07 -1.01
N PHE A 120 16.19 -7.26 0.27
CA PHE A 120 16.93 -8.18 1.13
C PHE A 120 16.31 -9.59 1.20
N GLY A 121 15.25 -9.87 0.43
CA GLY A 121 14.55 -11.17 0.46
C GLY A 121 13.83 -11.47 1.78
N PHE A 122 13.64 -10.47 2.64
CA PHE A 122 12.97 -10.60 3.93
C PHE A 122 11.46 -10.37 3.76
N VAL A 123 10.78 -11.45 3.36
CA VAL A 123 9.34 -11.48 3.06
C VAL A 123 8.44 -10.99 4.21
N PRO A 124 8.73 -11.22 5.51
CA PRO A 124 7.90 -10.67 6.59
C PRO A 124 7.78 -9.15 6.53
N LEU A 125 8.88 -8.45 6.25
CA LEU A 125 8.88 -6.98 6.10
C LEU A 125 8.23 -6.54 4.79
N GLU A 126 8.46 -7.27 3.70
CA GLU A 126 7.81 -7.00 2.42
C GLU A 126 6.28 -7.04 2.54
N ASN A 127 5.75 -8.14 3.10
CA ASN A 127 4.32 -8.35 3.31
C ASN A 127 3.72 -7.33 4.29
N TRP A 128 4.43 -7.02 5.38
CA TRP A 128 3.99 -6.01 6.33
C TRP A 128 3.90 -4.63 5.67
N GLY A 129 4.91 -4.24 4.90
CA GLY A 129 4.94 -2.98 4.17
C GLY A 129 3.84 -2.88 3.13
N GLU A 130 3.62 -3.94 2.34
CA GLU A 130 2.53 -4.00 1.36
C GLU A 130 1.15 -3.85 2.02
N ARG A 131 0.90 -4.59 3.11
CA ARG A 131 -0.35 -4.51 3.88
C ARG A 131 -0.58 -3.10 4.39
N LEU A 132 0.44 -2.50 5.01
CA LEU A 132 0.33 -1.15 5.57
C LEU A 132 0.09 -0.10 4.49
N ALA A 133 0.81 -0.18 3.36
CA ALA A 133 0.66 0.73 2.22
C ALA A 133 -0.75 0.63 1.61
N THR A 134 -1.25 -0.60 1.44
CA THR A 134 -2.60 -0.86 0.92
C THR A 134 -3.66 -0.27 1.86
N GLN A 135 -3.52 -0.48 3.17
CA GLN A 135 -4.47 0.07 4.14
C GLN A 135 -4.43 1.60 4.17
N ALA A 136 -3.26 2.22 4.03
CA ALA A 136 -3.13 3.67 3.89
C ALA A 136 -3.84 4.18 2.61
N ALA A 137 -3.56 3.56 1.46
CA ALA A 137 -4.17 3.94 0.18
C ALA A 137 -5.70 3.78 0.15
N LEU A 138 -6.23 2.81 0.91
CA LEU A 138 -7.67 2.54 1.04
C LEU A 138 -8.34 3.31 2.18
N PHE A 139 -7.62 4.18 2.91
CA PHE A 139 -8.12 4.88 4.10
C PHE A 139 -8.68 3.93 5.18
N GLY A 140 -8.04 2.78 5.37
CA GLY A 140 -8.41 1.74 6.32
C GLY A 140 -8.13 2.11 7.79
N MET A 141 -8.84 3.13 8.31
CA MET A 141 -8.57 3.72 9.63
C MET A 141 -8.65 2.74 10.81
N ALA A 142 -9.41 1.64 10.68
CA ALA A 142 -9.54 0.64 11.74
C ALA A 142 -8.35 -0.34 11.80
N SER A 143 -7.77 -0.70 10.64
CA SER A 143 -6.69 -1.69 10.55
C SER A 143 -5.31 -1.04 10.60
N LEU A 144 -5.18 0.22 10.15
CA LEU A 144 -3.91 0.94 10.07
C LEU A 144 -3.13 0.93 11.40
N PRO A 145 -3.71 1.30 12.56
CA PRO A 145 -2.97 1.28 13.82
C PRO A 145 -2.55 -0.13 14.25
N VAL A 146 -3.37 -1.13 13.92
CA VAL A 146 -3.07 -2.54 14.25
C VAL A 146 -1.86 -3.00 13.46
N THR A 147 -1.88 -2.83 12.14
CA THR A 147 -0.76 -3.24 11.28
C THR A 147 0.49 -2.40 11.56
N LEU A 148 0.36 -1.10 11.80
CA LEU A 148 1.51 -0.26 12.18
C LEU A 148 2.15 -0.75 13.49
N GLY A 149 1.34 -1.20 14.46
CA GLY A 149 1.83 -1.78 15.72
C GLY A 149 2.59 -3.10 15.57
N GLU A 150 2.44 -3.82 14.45
CA GLU A 150 3.16 -5.06 14.17
C GLU A 150 4.65 -4.84 13.81
N PHE A 151 5.09 -3.59 13.62
CA PHE A 151 6.47 -3.26 13.26
C PHE A 151 7.50 -3.89 14.20
N GLN A 152 7.24 -3.88 15.51
CA GLN A 152 8.13 -4.48 16.51
C GLN A 152 8.27 -6.00 16.34
N GLN A 153 7.22 -6.68 15.90
CA GLN A 153 7.28 -8.12 15.64
C GLN A 153 8.19 -8.40 14.45
N VAL A 154 8.06 -7.61 13.37
CA VAL A 154 8.92 -7.74 12.19
C VAL A 154 10.41 -7.52 12.53
N GLN A 155 10.71 -6.59 13.43
CA GLN A 155 12.07 -6.40 13.94
C GLN A 155 12.56 -7.62 14.73
N GLN A 156 11.74 -8.18 15.61
CA GLN A 156 12.09 -9.37 16.40
C GLN A 156 12.33 -10.61 15.53
N ASP A 157 11.53 -10.77 14.47
CA ASP A 157 11.70 -11.87 13.51
C ASP A 157 13.06 -11.77 12.80
N LEU A 158 13.48 -10.55 12.43
CA LEU A 158 14.80 -10.31 11.86
C LEU A 158 15.94 -10.52 12.88
N ASP A 159 15.78 -10.04 14.11
CA ASP A 159 16.80 -10.21 15.16
C ASP A 159 17.03 -11.69 15.47
N THR A 160 15.95 -12.48 15.49
CA THR A 160 16.03 -13.94 15.69
C THR A 160 16.77 -14.62 14.54
N LEU A 161 16.59 -14.13 13.31
CA LEU A 161 17.27 -14.64 12.12
C LEU A 161 18.77 -14.37 12.11
N ILE A 162 19.20 -13.20 12.60
CA ILE A 162 20.62 -12.81 12.68
C ILE A 162 21.30 -13.46 13.89
N GLY A 163 20.56 -13.70 14.97
CA GLY A 163 21.06 -14.31 16.20
C GLY A 163 21.08 -15.86 16.21
N ALA A 164 20.47 -16.51 15.21
CA ALA A 164 20.43 -17.97 15.04
C ALA A 164 21.57 -18.49 14.17
#